data_AF-A0A3S1NPX0-F1
#
_entry.id   AF-A0A3S1NPX0-F1
#
_cell.length_a   1.000
_cell.length_b   1.000
_cell.length_c   1.000
_cell.angle_alpha   90.00
_cell.angle_beta   90.00
_cell.angle_gamma   90.00
#
_symmetry.space_group_name_H-M   'P 1'
#
loop_
_entity.id
_entity.type
_entity.pdbx_description
1 polymer ?
#
loop_
_entity_poly.entity_id
_entity_poly.type
_entity_poly.pdbx_seq_one_letter_code
_entity_poly.pdbx_strand_id
1 'polypeptide(L)'
;MTPLGKNEALDRHVLVMACWLAAALPAAILFDYGFGRGGAPYILAGFAAVLAGFVAHVIVNVVYGTGFSPRELGLGLVIYGFALVLFVILSLVSASFAARNFVPVSIGFIATGAVIVFYLVTRFGARQAFDAFDVIRDFRAGDRDRTSPPGDGR
;
A
#
# COMPACT_ATOMS: atom_id res chain seq x y z
N MET A 1 5.67 -1.38 -22.41
CA MET A 1 6.54 -2.28 -21.64
C MET A 1 6.42 -3.65 -22.28
N THR A 2 7.53 -4.26 -22.67
CA THR A 2 7.54 -5.64 -23.19
C THR A 2 7.13 -6.60 -22.07
N PRO A 3 6.24 -7.57 -22.32
CA PRO A 3 5.87 -8.55 -21.30
C PRO A 3 7.10 -9.39 -20.92
N LEU A 4 7.33 -9.58 -19.62
CA LEU A 4 8.42 -10.42 -19.10
C LEU A 4 8.29 -11.85 -19.63
N GLY A 5 9.44 -12.49 -19.87
CA GLY A 5 9.48 -13.93 -20.07
C GLY A 5 8.96 -14.67 -18.83
N LYS A 6 8.44 -15.89 -19.00
CA LYS A 6 7.89 -16.69 -17.89
C LYS A 6 8.87 -16.85 -16.72
N ASN A 7 10.15 -17.04 -17.01
CA ASN A 7 11.20 -17.21 -16.01
C ASN A 7 11.48 -15.89 -15.27
N GLU A 8 11.59 -14.77 -15.99
CA GLU A 8 11.82 -13.46 -15.38
C GLU A 8 10.66 -13.02 -14.48
N ALA A 9 9.41 -13.36 -14.86
CA ALA A 9 8.25 -13.11 -14.04
C ALA A 9 8.28 -13.92 -12.72
N LEU A 10 8.76 -15.17 -12.78
CA LEU A 10 8.95 -16.01 -11.60
C LEU A 10 10.07 -15.46 -10.71
N ASP A 11 11.20 -15.09 -11.29
CA ASP A 11 12.35 -14.54 -10.57
C ASP A 11 12.00 -13.23 -9.87
N ARG A 12 11.28 -12.33 -10.55
CA ARG A 12 10.72 -11.11 -9.94
C ARG A 12 9.86 -11.47 -8.73
N HIS A 13 8.92 -12.40 -8.89
CA HIS A 13 7.99 -12.75 -7.81
C HIS A 13 8.70 -13.33 -6.60
N VAL A 14 9.63 -14.28 -6.82
CA VAL A 14 10.43 -14.89 -5.75
C VAL A 14 11.27 -13.83 -5.02
N LEU A 15 11.88 -12.90 -5.77
CA LEU A 15 12.68 -11.84 -5.19
C LEU A 15 11.84 -10.87 -4.34
N VAL A 16 10.65 -10.49 -4.82
CA VAL A 16 9.70 -9.68 -4.03
C VAL A 16 9.32 -10.40 -2.74
N MET A 17 9.01 -11.69 -2.81
CA MET A 17 8.67 -12.48 -1.61
C MET A 17 9.86 -12.57 -0.64
N ALA A 18 11.08 -12.76 -1.14
CA ALA A 18 12.29 -12.80 -0.32
C ALA A 18 12.54 -11.45 0.38
N CYS A 19 12.37 -10.33 -0.32
CA CYS A 19 12.48 -8.99 0.27
C CYS A 19 11.46 -8.78 1.39
N TRP A 20 10.19 -9.17 1.17
CA TRP A 20 9.17 -9.03 2.20
C TRP A 20 9.38 -9.96 3.37
N LEU A 21 9.82 -11.20 3.15
CA LEU A 21 10.15 -12.12 4.25
C LEU A 21 11.30 -11.56 5.11
N ALA A 22 12.33 -11.03 4.48
CA ALA A 22 13.48 -10.42 5.16
C ALA A 22 13.11 -9.14 5.93
N ALA A 23 12.11 -8.39 5.48
CA ALA A 23 11.64 -7.18 6.17
C ALA A 23 10.58 -7.46 7.24
N ALA A 24 9.64 -8.38 6.97
CA ALA A 24 8.48 -8.64 7.81
C ALA A 24 8.85 -9.29 9.14
N LEU A 25 9.82 -10.21 9.15
CA LEU A 25 10.24 -10.86 10.40
C LEU A 25 10.89 -9.87 11.39
N PRO A 26 11.89 -9.06 11.00
CA PRO A 26 12.40 -7.98 11.85
C PRO A 26 11.31 -6.98 12.27
N ALA A 27 10.43 -6.58 11.34
CA ALA A 27 9.33 -5.68 11.67
C ALA A 27 8.42 -6.26 12.77
N ALA A 28 8.06 -7.55 12.67
CA ALA A 28 7.24 -8.23 13.66
C ALA A 28 7.93 -8.26 15.05
N ILE A 29 9.22 -8.58 15.10
CA ILE A 29 10.02 -8.58 16.35
C ILE A 29 10.06 -7.17 16.97
N LEU A 30 10.28 -6.14 16.14
CA LEU A 30 10.34 -4.76 16.58
C LEU A 30 9.00 -4.25 17.09
N PHE A 31 7.89 -4.63 16.43
CA PHE A 31 6.55 -4.31 16.88
C PHE A 31 6.19 -5.01 18.19
N ASP A 32 6.43 -6.32 18.30
CA ASP A 32 6.17 -7.07 19.54
C ASP A 32 6.95 -6.47 20.72
N TYR A 33 8.26 -6.28 20.55
CA TYR A 33 9.10 -5.67 21.57
C TYR A 33 8.68 -4.24 21.87
N GLY A 34 8.34 -3.44 20.85
CA GLY A 34 7.93 -2.05 20.97
C GLY A 34 6.61 -1.86 21.72
N PHE A 35 5.59 -2.64 21.40
CA PHE A 35 4.31 -2.61 22.11
C PHE A 35 4.41 -3.16 23.54
N GLY A 36 5.36 -4.07 23.79
CA GLY A 36 5.63 -4.64 25.11
C GLY A 36 6.47 -3.73 26.01
N ARG A 37 7.79 -3.75 25.81
CA ARG A 37 8.77 -3.15 26.75
C ARG A 37 9.63 -2.05 26.14
N GLY A 38 9.85 -2.08 24.82
CA GLY A 38 10.76 -1.18 24.12
C GLY A 38 10.21 0.22 23.87
N GLY A 39 8.89 0.36 23.76
CA GLY A 39 8.24 1.64 23.52
C GLY A 39 8.47 2.21 22.11
N ALA A 40 8.28 3.53 21.99
CA ALA A 40 8.20 4.25 20.72
C ALA A 40 9.36 4.02 19.73
N PRO A 41 10.65 3.98 20.12
CA PRO A 41 11.75 3.81 19.17
C PRO A 41 11.66 2.51 18.38
N TYR A 42 11.24 1.42 19.03
CA TYR A 42 11.12 0.11 18.40
C TYR A 42 9.88 0.01 17.51
N ILE A 43 8.78 0.68 17.88
CA ILE A 43 7.61 0.82 17.01
C ILE A 43 7.99 1.55 15.72
N LEU A 44 8.71 2.68 15.84
CA LEU A 44 9.19 3.45 14.68
C LEU A 44 10.18 2.63 13.83
N ALA A 45 11.07 1.86 14.46
CA ALA A 45 11.97 0.95 13.75
C ALA A 45 11.19 -0.16 13.01
N GLY A 46 10.11 -0.67 13.58
CA GLY A 46 9.21 -1.62 12.91
C GLY A 46 8.61 -1.03 11.63
N PHE A 47 8.12 0.21 11.69
CA PHE A 47 7.67 0.92 10.49
C PHE A 47 8.80 1.19 9.50
N ALA A 48 10.00 1.54 9.97
CA ALA A 48 11.16 1.70 9.10
C ALA A 48 11.52 0.40 8.35
N ALA A 49 11.39 -0.75 9.00
CA ALA A 49 11.56 -2.06 8.36
C ALA A 49 10.49 -2.33 7.28
N VAL A 50 9.22 -2.00 7.56
CA VAL A 50 8.15 -2.09 6.55
C VAL A 50 8.43 -1.20 5.34
N LEU A 51 8.88 0.04 5.58
CA LEU A 51 9.27 0.97 4.52
C LEU A 51 10.47 0.45 3.71
N ALA A 52 11.45 -0.16 4.36
CA ALA A 52 12.58 -0.79 3.68
C ALA A 52 12.11 -1.94 2.76
N GLY A 53 11.16 -2.77 3.22
CA GLY A 53 10.54 -3.80 2.39
C GLY A 53 9.81 -3.23 1.16
N PHE A 54 9.06 -2.13 1.36
CA PHE A 54 8.42 -1.41 0.25
C PHE A 54 9.43 -0.86 -0.76
N VAL A 55 10.49 -0.20 -0.29
CA VAL A 55 11.56 0.33 -1.15
C VAL A 55 12.25 -0.79 -1.92
N ALA A 56 12.55 -1.91 -1.27
CA ALA A 56 13.12 -3.09 -1.92
C ALA A 56 12.20 -3.61 -3.05
N HIS A 57 10.89 -3.71 -2.79
CA HIS A 57 9.91 -4.08 -3.83
C HIS A 57 9.90 -3.08 -4.99
N VAL A 58 9.95 -1.77 -4.72
CA VAL A 58 10.06 -0.75 -5.77
C VAL A 58 11.34 -0.94 -6.60
N ILE A 59 12.48 -1.19 -5.96
CA ILE A 59 13.76 -1.46 -6.66
C ILE A 59 13.62 -2.70 -7.55
N VAL A 60 13.04 -3.79 -7.07
CA VAL A 60 12.78 -4.98 -7.90
C VAL A 60 11.91 -4.63 -9.10
N ASN A 61 10.85 -3.85 -8.91
CA ASN A 61 10.00 -3.41 -10.02
C ASN A 61 10.78 -2.59 -11.04
N VAL A 62 11.68 -1.70 -10.60
CA VAL A 62 12.55 -0.92 -11.49
C VAL A 62 13.52 -1.82 -12.26
N VAL A 63 14.19 -2.76 -11.59
CA VAL A 63 15.17 -3.68 -12.21
C VAL A 63 14.52 -4.53 -13.30
N TYR A 64 13.31 -5.04 -13.05
CA TYR A 64 12.57 -5.86 -14.02
C TYR A 64 11.70 -5.02 -14.98
N GLY A 65 11.74 -3.69 -14.92
CA GLY A 65 10.93 -2.82 -15.79
C GLY A 65 9.41 -3.01 -15.62
N THR A 66 8.96 -3.41 -14.43
CA THR A 66 7.56 -3.69 -14.09
C THR A 66 6.95 -2.65 -13.15
N GLY A 67 5.65 -2.76 -12.89
CA GLY A 67 4.95 -2.03 -11.84
C GLY A 67 4.29 -2.98 -10.84
N PHE A 68 3.59 -2.42 -9.86
CA PHE A 68 2.76 -3.22 -8.97
C PHE A 68 1.59 -3.81 -9.72
N SER A 69 1.34 -5.10 -9.53
CA SER A 69 0.14 -5.76 -10.02
C SER A 69 -1.11 -5.33 -9.23
N PRO A 70 -2.32 -5.44 -9.80
CA PRO A 70 -3.55 -5.13 -9.08
C PRO A 70 -3.72 -5.93 -7.78
N ARG A 71 -3.23 -7.18 -7.76
CA ARG A 71 -3.28 -8.05 -6.57
C ARG A 71 -2.34 -7.57 -5.48
N GLU A 72 -1.11 -7.14 -5.84
CA GLU A 72 -0.15 -6.59 -4.89
C GLU A 72 -0.64 -5.26 -4.29
N LEU A 73 -1.22 -4.39 -5.12
CA LEU A 73 -1.85 -3.14 -4.65
C LEU A 73 -3.03 -3.42 -3.73
N GLY A 74 -3.92 -4.32 -4.13
CA GLY A 74 -5.09 -4.71 -3.33
C GLY A 74 -4.68 -5.32 -1.98
N LEU A 75 -3.68 -6.21 -1.96
CA LEU A 75 -3.16 -6.79 -0.73
C LEU A 75 -2.55 -5.72 0.18
N GLY A 76 -1.72 -4.84 -0.36
CA GLY A 76 -1.11 -3.74 0.40
C GLY A 76 -2.16 -2.80 1.01
N LEU A 77 -3.18 -2.44 0.23
CA LEU A 77 -4.28 -1.59 0.68
C LEU A 77 -5.12 -2.26 1.78
N VAL A 78 -5.46 -3.54 1.61
CA VAL A 78 -6.22 -4.30 2.60
C VAL A 78 -5.44 -4.44 3.91
N ILE A 79 -4.15 -4.78 3.85
CA ILE A 79 -3.30 -4.89 5.06
C ILE A 79 -3.21 -3.52 5.75
N TYR A 80 -2.93 -2.45 5.00
CA TYR A 80 -2.82 -1.10 5.55
C TYR A 80 -4.14 -0.63 6.18
N GLY A 81 -5.26 -0.79 5.47
CA GLY A 81 -6.59 -0.41 5.96
C GLY A 81 -7.03 -1.21 7.18
N PHE A 82 -6.81 -2.53 7.17
CA PHE A 82 -7.08 -3.39 8.32
C PHE A 82 -6.26 -2.98 9.55
N ALA A 83 -4.96 -2.72 9.37
CA ALA A 83 -4.08 -2.28 10.45
C ALA A 83 -4.50 -0.91 11.02
N LEU A 84 -4.96 0.02 10.16
CA LEU A 84 -5.50 1.32 10.56
C LEU A 84 -6.77 1.18 11.39
N VAL A 85 -7.72 0.36 10.92
CA VAL A 85 -8.97 0.09 11.65
C VAL A 85 -8.67 -0.54 13.01
N LEU A 86 -7.78 -1.52 13.05
CA LEU A 86 -7.35 -2.15 14.29
C LEU A 86 -6.69 -1.13 15.25
N PHE A 87 -5.82 -0.27 14.75
CA PHE A 87 -5.21 0.79 15.54
C PHE A 87 -6.23 1.76 16.14
N VAL A 88 -7.24 2.16 15.36
CA VAL A 88 -8.34 3.02 15.83
C VAL A 88 -9.13 2.30 16.92
N ILE A 89 -9.54 1.06 16.70
CA ILE A 89 -10.30 0.28 17.69
C ILE A 89 -9.50 0.14 18.99
N LEU A 90 -8.22 -0.25 18.92
CA LEU A 90 -7.37 -0.40 20.10
C LEU A 90 -7.19 0.92 20.85
N SER A 91 -7.07 2.04 20.13
CA SER A 91 -6.97 3.37 20.74
C SER A 91 -8.26 3.81 21.44
N LEU A 92 -9.42 3.39 20.93
CA LEU A 92 -10.72 3.71 21.53
C LEU A 92 -11.06 2.80 22.73
N VAL A 93 -10.69 1.53 22.67
CA VAL A 93 -11.04 0.53 23.70
C VAL A 93 -10.04 0.53 24.86
N SER A 94 -8.79 0.95 24.64
CA SER A 94 -7.75 0.92 25.66
C SER A 94 -7.04 2.26 25.82
N ALA A 95 -7.38 2.98 26.89
CA ALA A 95 -6.73 4.24 27.25
C ALA A 95 -5.22 4.07 27.51
N SER A 96 -4.81 2.93 28.08
CA SER A 96 -3.39 2.63 28.32
C SER A 96 -2.62 2.39 27.03
N PHE A 97 -3.25 1.74 26.05
CA PHE A 97 -2.67 1.58 24.71
C PHE A 97 -2.55 2.94 24.01
N ALA A 98 -3.62 3.74 24.01
CA ALA A 98 -3.61 5.06 23.37
C ALA A 98 -2.54 5.97 23.96
N ALA A 99 -2.46 6.07 25.30
CA ALA A 99 -1.50 6.94 25.97
C ALA A 99 -0.03 6.63 25.62
N ARG A 100 0.29 5.36 25.33
CA ARG A 100 1.67 4.91 25.06
C ARG A 100 1.99 4.83 23.58
N ASN A 101 1.03 4.44 22.74
CA ASN A 101 1.28 4.02 21.38
C ASN A 101 0.67 4.94 20.32
N PHE A 102 -0.25 5.84 20.69
CA PHE A 102 -0.99 6.64 19.71
C PHE A 102 -0.06 7.46 18.81
N VAL A 103 0.87 8.21 19.40
CA VAL A 103 1.80 9.07 18.65
C VAL A 103 2.75 8.27 17.75
N PRO A 104 3.53 7.29 18.25
CA PRO A 104 4.48 6.56 17.39
C PRO A 104 3.79 5.76 16.29
N VAL A 105 2.63 5.16 16.57
CA VAL A 105 1.87 4.40 15.56
C VAL A 105 1.26 5.34 14.51
N SER A 106 0.73 6.49 14.92
CA SER A 106 0.21 7.50 13.98
C SER A 106 1.30 8.03 13.06
N ILE A 107 2.48 8.35 13.60
CA ILE A 107 3.65 8.76 12.79
C ILE A 107 4.01 7.65 11.79
N GLY A 108 4.04 6.40 12.22
CA GLY A 108 4.31 5.25 11.35
C GLY A 108 3.33 5.11 10.19
N PHE A 109 2.02 5.19 10.46
CA PHE A 109 1.00 5.15 9.42
C PHE A 109 1.09 6.34 8.46
N ILE A 110 1.19 7.56 9.00
CA ILE A 110 1.31 8.78 8.18
C ILE A 110 2.54 8.71 7.28
N ALA A 111 3.70 8.33 7.82
CA ALA A 111 4.93 8.19 7.06
C ALA A 111 4.78 7.12 5.96
N THR A 112 4.18 5.97 6.28
CA THR A 112 3.92 4.90 5.31
C THR A 112 3.02 5.38 4.17
N GLY A 113 1.89 6.02 4.50
CA GLY A 113 0.99 6.60 3.51
C GLY A 113 1.67 7.67 2.66
N ALA A 114 2.43 8.57 3.29
CA ALA A 114 3.17 9.63 2.59
C ALA A 114 4.20 9.09 1.60
N VAL A 115 4.96 8.05 1.97
CA VAL A 115 5.93 7.40 1.07
C VAL A 115 5.23 6.74 -0.11
N ILE A 116 4.10 6.07 0.11
CA ILE A 116 3.31 5.45 -0.97
C ILE A 116 2.79 6.53 -1.92
N VAL A 117 2.20 7.61 -1.39
CA VAL A 117 1.70 8.73 -2.20
C VAL A 117 2.85 9.37 -2.98
N PHE A 118 4.00 9.59 -2.35
CA PHE A 118 5.19 10.12 -3.02
C PHE A 118 5.64 9.22 -4.18
N TYR A 119 5.64 7.89 -3.98
CA TYR A 119 5.93 6.95 -5.05
C TYR A 119 4.92 7.05 -6.19
N LEU A 120 3.61 7.10 -5.90
CA LEU A 120 2.58 7.21 -6.93
C LEU A 120 2.70 8.51 -7.74
N VAL A 121 2.94 9.64 -7.07
CA VAL A 121 3.13 10.95 -7.71
C VAL A 121 4.37 10.97 -8.59
N THR A 122 5.49 10.41 -8.12
CA THR A 122 6.74 10.38 -8.90
C THR A 122 6.68 9.41 -10.08
N ARG A 123 5.95 8.30 -9.96
CA ARG A 123 5.84 7.29 -11.02
C ARG A 123 4.81 7.63 -12.10
N PHE A 124 3.63 8.13 -11.72
CA PHE A 124 2.50 8.36 -12.63
C PHE A 124 2.22 9.85 -12.88
N GLY A 125 2.86 10.76 -12.14
CA GLY A 125 2.55 12.18 -12.15
C GLY A 125 1.32 12.51 -11.30
N ALA A 126 1.24 13.73 -10.77
CA ALA A 126 0.14 14.15 -9.90
C ALA A 126 -1.26 14.06 -10.56
N ARG A 127 -1.34 14.18 -11.90
CA ARG A 127 -2.61 14.15 -12.66
C ARG A 127 -3.25 12.77 -12.73
N GLN A 128 -2.50 11.70 -13.00
CA GLN A 128 -3.07 10.34 -13.08
C GLN A 128 -3.49 9.78 -11.71
N ALA A 129 -2.89 10.25 -10.62
CA ALA A 129 -3.32 9.89 -9.27
C ALA A 129 -4.74 10.41 -8.94
N PHE A 130 -5.16 11.53 -9.54
CA PHE A 130 -6.52 12.05 -9.42
C PHE A 130 -7.50 11.42 -10.42
N ASP A 131 -7.04 11.04 -11.62
CA ASP A 131 -7.89 10.34 -12.61
C ASP A 131 -8.43 8.99 -12.09
N ALA A 132 -7.69 8.30 -11.21
CA ALA A 132 -8.17 7.08 -10.55
C ALA A 132 -9.34 7.30 -9.57
N PHE A 133 -9.49 8.52 -9.04
CA PHE A 133 -10.66 8.91 -8.25
C PHE A 133 -11.84 9.41 -9.10
N ASP A 134 -11.63 9.62 -10.41
CA ASP A 134 -12.64 10.12 -11.36
C ASP A 134 -13.48 8.99 -12.01
N VAL A 135 -13.34 7.74 -11.55
CA VAL A 135 -14.12 6.56 -11.98
C VAL A 135 -15.64 6.77 -11.80
N ILE A 136 -16.07 7.70 -10.95
CA ILE A 136 -17.48 8.08 -10.80
C ILE A 136 -18.06 8.64 -12.12
N ARG A 137 -17.22 9.23 -12.99
CA ARG A 137 -17.67 9.74 -14.29
C ARG A 137 -17.97 8.63 -15.31
N ASP A 138 -17.23 7.53 -15.27
CA ASP A 138 -17.40 6.41 -16.21
C ASP A 138 -18.66 5.58 -15.95
N PHE A 139 -19.08 5.45 -14.68
CA PHE A 139 -20.38 4.83 -14.35
C PHE A 139 -21.58 5.60 -14.94
N ARG A 140 -21.47 6.92 -15.10
CA ARG A 140 -22.55 7.76 -15.69
C ARG A 140 -22.54 7.79 -17.22
N ALA A 141 -21.44 7.38 -17.86
CA ALA A 141 -21.35 7.30 -19.32
C ALA A 141 -22.00 6.01 -19.85
N GLY A 142 -21.77 4.87 -19.18
CA GLY A 142 -22.34 3.58 -19.58
C GLY A 142 -23.86 3.47 -19.50
N ASP A 143 -24.52 4.25 -18.63
CA ASP A 143 -25.99 4.30 -18.55
C ASP A 143 -26.64 5.19 -19.60
N ARG A 144 -25.92 6.19 -20.14
CA ARG A 144 -26.44 7.05 -21.22
C ARG A 144 -26.50 6.31 -22.55
N ASP A 145 -25.49 5.49 -22.86
CA ASP A 145 -25.48 4.72 -24.11
C ASP A 145 -26.49 3.55 -24.11
N ARG A 146 -26.94 3.10 -22.94
CA ARG A 146 -27.98 2.04 -22.82
C ARG A 146 -29.40 2.57 -22.88
N THR A 147 -29.60 3.87 -22.71
CA THR A 147 -30.92 4.50 -22.64
C THR A 147 -31.27 5.31 -23.89
N SER A 148 -30.34 5.48 -24.83
CA SER A 148 -30.63 6.05 -26.15
C SER A 148 -31.46 5.08 -26.99
N PRO A 149 -32.71 5.41 -27.34
CA PRO A 149 -33.47 4.65 -28.33
C PRO A 149 -32.73 4.68 -29.67
N PRO A 150 -32.79 3.61 -30.48
CA PRO A 150 -32.27 3.67 -31.85
C PRO A 150 -32.97 4.81 -32.57
N GLY A 151 -32.19 5.80 -33.02
CA GLY A 151 -32.70 6.92 -33.81
C GLY A 151 -33.36 6.37 -35.08
N ASP A 152 -34.65 6.65 -35.22
CA ASP A 152 -35.44 6.34 -36.41
C ASP A 152 -34.92 7.20 -37.56
N GLY A 153 -34.10 6.58 -38.42
CA GLY A 153 -33.53 7.19 -39.61
C GLY A 153 -34.61 7.41 -40.66
N ARG A 154 -34.95 8.68 -40.86
CA ARG A 154 -35.59 9.16 -42.10
C ARG A 154 -34.54 9.73 -43.03
#